data_AF-A0AAN6T6L7-F1
#
_entry.id   AF-A0AAN6T6L7-F1
#
_cell.length_a   1.000
_cell.length_b   1.000
_cell.length_c   1.000
_cell.angle_alpha   90.00
_cell.angle_beta   90.00
_cell.angle_gamma   90.00
#
_symmetry.space_group_name_H-M   'P 1'
#
loop_
_entity.id
_entity.type
_entity.pdbx_description
1 polymer ?
#
loop_
_entity_poly.entity_id
_entity_poly.type
_entity_poly.pdbx_seq_one_letter_code
_entity_poly.pdbx_strand_id
1 'polypeptide(L)'
;MVQHALVLVVRDAVEKAGHRAPGTIKCYAQDPRYVPLDEQLLGQAGITVLDDPRAWLQVDEGSVVVGICPTIAFEDIIADIARPVAMVMQDPSTGRPISPRTEAMLTDEYVKLDFDEHEEFTWGVVFVKKAAMRQVDQPRHTPN
;
A
#
# COMPACT_ATOMS: atom_id res chain seq x y z
N MET A 1 -9.50 -11.58 -4.03
CA MET A 1 -9.21 -11.45 -5.47
C MET A 1 -8.96 -10.00 -5.88
N VAL A 2 -9.90 -9.07 -5.66
CA VAL A 2 -9.75 -7.66 -6.08
C VAL A 2 -8.51 -6.98 -5.47
N GLN A 3 -8.18 -7.31 -4.22
CA GLN A 3 -7.02 -6.74 -3.54
C GLN A 3 -5.68 -7.11 -4.18
N HIS A 4 -5.57 -8.34 -4.70
CA HIS A 4 -4.35 -8.80 -5.36
C HIS A 4 -4.21 -8.20 -6.75
N ALA A 5 -5.33 -8.04 -7.47
CA ALA A 5 -5.34 -7.31 -8.73
C ALA A 5 -4.85 -5.87 -8.55
N LEU A 6 -5.31 -5.17 -7.51
CA LEU A 6 -4.84 -3.82 -7.19
C LEU A 6 -3.32 -3.79 -6.94
N VAL A 7 -2.78 -4.73 -6.15
CA VAL A 7 -1.33 -4.83 -5.90
C VAL A 7 -0.55 -4.99 -7.21
N LEU A 8 -1.02 -5.84 -8.12
CA LEU A 8 -0.37 -6.05 -9.42
C LEU A 8 -0.45 -4.80 -10.31
N VAL A 9 -1.59 -4.11 -10.36
CA VAL A 9 -1.76 -2.86 -11.11
C VAL A 9 -0.83 -1.78 -10.60
N VAL A 10 -0.74 -1.62 -9.27
CA VAL A 10 0.16 -0.64 -8.64
C VAL A 10 1.61 -0.99 -8.95
N ARG A 11 2.02 -2.26 -8.81
CA ARG A 11 3.36 -2.73 -9.17
C ARG A 11 3.72 -2.34 -10.59
N ASP A 12 2.88 -2.73 -11.55
CA ASP A 12 3.15 -2.53 -12.98
C ASP A 12 3.17 -1.03 -13.33
N ALA A 13 2.30 -0.23 -12.72
CA ALA A 13 2.30 1.22 -12.90
C ALA A 13 3.58 1.89 -12.37
N VAL A 14 4.04 1.50 -11.17
CA VAL A 14 5.27 2.04 -10.57
C VAL A 14 6.51 1.60 -11.35
N GLU A 15 6.56 0.36 -11.80
CA GLU A 15 7.66 -0.13 -12.66
C GLU A 15 7.72 0.65 -13.97
N LYS A 16 6.57 0.85 -14.62
CA LYS A 16 6.47 1.63 -15.87
C LYS A 16 6.91 3.07 -15.67
N ALA A 17 6.42 3.75 -14.63
CA ALA A 17 6.80 5.13 -14.33
C ALA A 17 8.30 5.26 -13.98
N GLY A 18 8.86 4.24 -13.34
CA GLY A 18 10.26 4.13 -12.98
C GLY A 18 11.18 3.63 -14.10
N HIS A 19 10.65 3.30 -15.29
CA HIS A 19 11.40 2.66 -16.39
C HIS A 19 12.14 1.38 -15.94
N ARG A 20 11.51 0.62 -15.04
CA ARG A 20 12.05 -0.64 -14.51
C ARG A 20 11.60 -1.81 -15.38
N ALA A 21 12.37 -2.89 -15.36
CA ALA A 21 11.94 -4.14 -15.97
C ALA A 21 10.72 -4.71 -15.21
N PRO A 22 9.80 -5.42 -15.89
CA PRO A 22 8.66 -6.05 -15.25
C PRO A 22 9.07 -7.04 -14.14
N GLY A 23 8.35 -7.01 -13.02
CA GLY A 23 8.55 -7.94 -11.90
C GLY A 23 9.81 -7.68 -11.06
N THR A 24 10.36 -6.46 -11.12
CA THR A 24 11.49 -6.04 -10.27
C THR A 24 11.06 -5.56 -8.89
N ILE A 25 9.82 -5.06 -8.76
CA ILE A 25 9.24 -4.69 -7.47
C ILE A 25 8.70 -5.95 -6.80
N LYS A 26 9.24 -6.24 -5.62
CA LYS A 26 8.80 -7.38 -4.80
C LYS A 26 7.41 -7.10 -4.23
N CYS A 27 6.51 -8.08 -4.35
CA CYS A 27 5.19 -8.02 -3.75
C CYS A 27 5.05 -9.09 -2.67
N TYR A 28 4.56 -8.68 -1.51
CA TYR A 28 4.31 -9.57 -0.37
C TYR A 28 2.82 -9.55 -0.03
N ALA A 29 2.29 -10.69 0.39
CA ALA A 29 0.94 -10.80 0.92
C ALA A 29 0.92 -11.68 2.16
N GLN A 30 0.02 -11.37 3.10
CA GLN A 30 -0.33 -12.26 4.19
C GLN A 30 -1.85 -12.17 4.41
N ASP A 31 -2.49 -13.29 4.71
CA ASP A 31 -3.86 -13.38 5.22
C ASP A 31 -3.97 -14.75 5.91
N PRO A 32 -4.40 -14.82 7.18
CA PRO A 32 -4.51 -16.10 7.89
C PRO A 32 -5.54 -17.07 7.25
N ARG A 33 -6.34 -16.61 6.29
CA ARG A 33 -7.31 -17.41 5.55
C ARG A 33 -6.74 -18.00 4.25
N TYR A 34 -5.52 -17.66 3.84
CA TYR A 34 -4.94 -18.28 2.66
C TYR A 34 -4.78 -19.78 2.84
N VAL A 35 -5.12 -20.51 1.80
CA VAL A 35 -4.87 -21.95 1.67
C VAL A 35 -3.70 -22.18 0.70
N PRO A 36 -3.10 -23.39 0.66
CA PRO A 36 -1.98 -23.68 -0.24
C PRO A 36 -2.25 -23.37 -1.71
N LEU A 37 -3.52 -23.47 -2.15
CA LEU A 37 -3.91 -23.07 -3.50
C LEU A 37 -3.74 -21.56 -3.73
N ASP A 38 -4.07 -20.72 -2.75
CA ASP A 38 -3.88 -19.27 -2.84
C ASP A 38 -2.38 -18.95 -2.93
N GLU A 39 -1.55 -19.58 -2.10
CA GLU A 39 -0.09 -19.42 -2.13
C GLU A 39 0.49 -19.76 -3.50
N GLN A 40 0.03 -20.87 -4.09
CA GLN A 40 0.45 -21.30 -5.42
C GLN A 40 0.06 -20.26 -6.49
N LEU A 41 -1.21 -19.82 -6.50
CA LEU A 41 -1.72 -18.88 -7.51
C LEU A 41 -1.06 -17.50 -7.38
N LEU A 42 -0.88 -17.02 -6.15
CA LEU A 42 -0.21 -15.75 -5.87
C LEU A 42 1.27 -15.82 -6.24
N GLY A 43 1.93 -16.94 -5.96
CA GLY A 43 3.32 -17.19 -6.37
C GLY A 43 3.49 -17.13 -7.89
N GLN A 44 2.56 -17.72 -8.65
CA GLN A 44 2.54 -17.64 -10.12
C GLN A 44 2.38 -16.19 -10.64
N ALA A 45 1.71 -15.32 -9.89
CA ALA A 45 1.56 -13.90 -10.20
C ALA A 45 2.74 -13.02 -9.73
N GLY A 46 3.76 -13.62 -9.10
CA GLY A 46 4.92 -12.90 -8.56
C GLY A 46 4.69 -12.26 -7.19
N ILE A 47 3.70 -12.75 -6.43
CA ILE A 47 3.43 -12.34 -5.05
C ILE A 47 3.96 -13.42 -4.10
N THR A 48 4.84 -13.05 -3.19
CA THR A 48 5.33 -13.95 -2.14
C THR A 48 4.37 -13.92 -0.96
N VAL A 49 3.70 -15.04 -0.68
CA VAL A 49 2.90 -15.19 0.53
C VAL A 49 3.82 -15.43 1.72
N LEU A 50 3.59 -14.70 2.81
CA LEU A 50 4.30 -14.83 4.07
C LEU A 50 3.32 -15.22 5.17
N ASP A 51 3.78 -16.02 6.12
CA ASP A 51 3.02 -16.36 7.33
C ASP A 51 2.62 -15.08 8.06
N ASP A 52 1.37 -14.94 8.50
CA ASP A 52 1.00 -13.84 9.40
C ASP A 52 1.74 -14.03 10.75
N PRO A 53 2.40 -13.00 11.32
CA PRO A 53 2.39 -11.58 10.93
C PRO A 53 3.71 -11.11 10.27
N ARG A 54 4.36 -11.92 9.44
CA ARG A 54 5.72 -11.66 8.91
C ARG A 54 5.78 -10.58 7.84
N ALA A 55 4.71 -10.29 7.12
CA ALA A 55 4.72 -9.25 6.07
C ALA A 55 4.96 -7.85 6.64
N TRP A 56 4.63 -7.59 7.92
CA TRP A 56 4.94 -6.32 8.58
C TRP A 56 6.44 -6.02 8.59
N LEU A 57 7.27 -7.06 8.66
CA LEU A 57 8.73 -6.91 8.67
C LEU A 57 9.31 -6.48 7.31
N GLN A 58 8.50 -6.53 6.25
CA GLN A 58 8.91 -6.09 4.91
C GLN A 58 8.52 -4.63 4.64
N VAL A 59 7.77 -3.99 5.54
CA VAL A 59 7.32 -2.61 5.35
C VAL A 59 8.42 -1.65 5.77
N ASP A 60 8.74 -0.72 4.88
CA ASP A 60 9.66 0.40 5.10
C ASP A 60 9.06 1.71 4.56
N GLU A 61 9.80 2.81 4.67
CA GLU A 61 9.38 4.13 4.17
C GLU A 61 9.15 4.17 2.64
N GLY A 62 9.77 3.26 1.87
CA GLY A 62 9.63 3.18 0.41
C GLY A 62 8.51 2.27 -0.07
N SER A 63 7.85 1.58 0.85
CA SER A 63 6.82 0.59 0.55
C SER A 63 5.49 1.23 0.15
N VAL A 64 4.71 0.52 -0.68
CA VAL A 64 3.27 0.77 -0.84
C VAL A 64 2.53 -0.33 -0.11
N VAL A 65 1.67 0.03 0.84
CA VAL A 65 0.94 -0.93 1.67
C VAL A 65 -0.54 -0.91 1.31
N VAL A 66 -1.14 -2.08 1.14
CA VAL A 66 -2.57 -2.24 0.85
C VAL A 66 -3.23 -3.03 1.98
N GLY A 67 -4.06 -2.36 2.77
CA GLY A 67 -4.83 -2.94 3.87
C GLY A 67 -6.32 -2.94 3.55
N ILE A 68 -6.92 -4.12 3.36
CA ILE A 68 -8.34 -4.26 3.01
C ILE A 68 -9.10 -4.84 4.21
N CYS A 69 -9.96 -4.04 4.82
CA CYS A 69 -10.76 -4.42 5.99
C CYS A 69 -9.98 -5.24 7.05
N PRO A 70 -8.82 -4.75 7.53
CA PRO A 70 -8.04 -5.47 8.53
C PRO A 70 -8.85 -5.64 9.82
N THR A 71 -8.73 -6.81 10.45
CA THR A 71 -9.39 -7.12 11.73
C THR A 71 -8.68 -6.50 12.94
N ILE A 72 -7.51 -5.90 12.72
CA ILE A 72 -6.63 -5.28 13.70
C ILE A 72 -6.47 -3.77 13.43
N ALA A 73 -5.84 -3.04 14.36
CA ALA A 73 -5.52 -1.61 14.21
C ALA A 73 -4.36 -1.39 13.22
N PHE A 74 -4.60 -1.71 11.95
CA PHE A 74 -3.64 -1.65 10.85
C PHE A 74 -2.98 -0.27 10.75
N GLU A 75 -3.79 0.78 10.82
CA GLU A 75 -3.38 2.17 10.66
C GLU A 75 -2.39 2.57 11.75
N ASP A 76 -2.69 2.22 13.00
CA ASP A 76 -1.83 2.51 14.14
C ASP A 76 -0.52 1.72 14.07
N ILE A 77 -0.56 0.46 13.61
CA ILE A 77 0.63 -0.38 13.41
C ILE A 77 1.52 0.23 12.32
N ILE A 78 0.95 0.57 11.15
CA ILE A 78 1.71 1.14 10.04
C ILE A 78 2.33 2.50 10.40
N ALA A 79 1.59 3.32 11.17
CA ALA A 79 2.08 4.59 11.69
C ALA A 79 3.31 4.43 12.61
N ASP A 80 3.40 3.30 13.30
CA ASP A 80 4.48 2.97 14.23
C ASP A 80 5.70 2.32 13.59
N ILE A 81 5.50 1.44 12.60
CA ILE A 81 6.61 0.65 12.07
C ILE A 81 7.43 1.42 11.04
N ALA A 82 6.79 2.15 10.12
CA ALA A 82 7.49 2.55 8.89
C ALA A 82 7.01 3.84 8.23
N ARG A 83 5.73 4.24 8.35
CA ARG A 83 5.19 5.42 7.63
C ARG A 83 5.50 5.37 6.12
N PRO A 84 4.97 4.37 5.40
CA PRO A 84 5.28 4.04 4.02
C PRO A 84 4.98 5.18 3.03
N VAL A 85 5.53 5.12 1.81
CA VAL A 85 5.36 6.19 0.82
C VAL A 85 3.91 6.34 0.37
N ALA A 86 3.16 5.24 0.36
CA ALA A 86 1.72 5.25 0.12
C ALA A 86 1.00 4.12 0.87
N MET A 87 -0.26 4.37 1.20
CA MET A 87 -1.15 3.40 1.83
C MET A 87 -2.49 3.39 1.09
N VAL A 88 -3.02 2.21 0.81
CA VAL A 88 -4.41 2.02 0.41
C VAL A 88 -5.12 1.34 1.56
N MET A 89 -6.15 1.99 2.09
CA MET A 89 -6.82 1.55 3.32
C MET A 89 -8.27 2.01 3.35
N GLN A 90 -9.05 1.51 4.31
CA GLN A 90 -10.41 1.98 4.52
C GLN A 90 -10.39 3.43 5.00
N ASP A 91 -11.34 4.24 4.52
CA ASP A 91 -11.47 5.62 4.99
C ASP A 91 -11.69 5.65 6.52
N PRO A 92 -10.80 6.27 7.32
CA PRO A 92 -10.97 6.37 8.78
C PRO A 92 -12.28 7.04 9.20
N SER A 93 -12.89 7.86 8.35
CA SER A 93 -14.18 8.51 8.63
C SER A 93 -15.38 7.58 8.53
N THR A 94 -15.25 6.45 7.84
CA THR A 94 -16.32 5.43 7.66
C THR A 94 -15.98 4.08 8.29
N GLY A 95 -14.70 3.86 8.60
CA GLY A 95 -14.15 2.64 9.17
C GLY A 95 -14.00 2.69 10.69
N ARG A 96 -12.96 1.99 11.18
CA ARG A 96 -12.60 2.01 12.60
C ARG A 96 -11.97 3.36 12.96
N PRO A 97 -12.27 3.93 14.14
CA PRO A 97 -11.57 5.11 14.63
C PRO A 97 -10.06 4.82 14.75
N ILE A 98 -9.25 5.76 14.27
CA ILE A 98 -7.80 5.74 14.42
C ILE A 98 -7.38 6.52 15.67
N SER A 99 -6.18 6.25 16.20
CA SER A 99 -5.67 7.03 17.34
C SER A 99 -5.39 8.50 16.95
N PRO A 100 -5.46 9.46 17.90
CA PRO A 100 -5.16 10.88 17.62
C PRO A 100 -3.77 11.11 17.03
N ARG A 101 -2.80 10.25 17.39
CA ARG A 101 -1.45 10.30 16.83
C ARG A 101 -1.43 9.88 15.36
N THR A 102 -2.17 8.84 15.01
CA THR A 102 -2.29 8.38 13.61
C THR A 102 -3.04 9.40 12.77
N GLU A 103 -4.09 10.03 13.33
CA GLU A 103 -4.79 11.13 12.69
C GLU A 103 -3.87 12.34 12.43
N ALA A 104 -3.06 12.74 13.42
CA ALA A 104 -2.07 13.79 13.25
C ALA A 104 -1.04 13.43 12.17
N MET A 105 -0.51 12.20 12.19
CA MET A 105 0.42 11.72 11.16
C MET A 105 -0.19 11.79 9.75
N LEU A 106 -1.41 11.28 9.55
CA LEU A 106 -2.08 11.32 8.25
C LEU A 106 -2.30 12.78 7.78
N THR A 107 -2.74 13.65 8.69
CA THR A 107 -3.00 15.06 8.41
C THR A 107 -1.72 15.82 8.04
N ASP A 108 -0.63 15.59 8.77
CA ASP A 108 0.61 16.34 8.63
C ASP A 108 1.46 15.84 7.46
N GLU A 109 1.54 14.52 7.26
CA GLU A 109 2.50 13.90 6.35
C GLU A 109 1.91 13.42 5.02
N TYR A 110 0.58 13.21 4.92
CA TYR A 110 -0.04 12.56 3.76
C TYR A 110 -1.08 13.45 3.07
N VAL A 111 -1.27 13.20 1.78
CA VAL A 111 -2.42 13.66 1.00
C VAL A 111 -3.37 12.49 0.84
N LYS A 112 -4.64 12.71 1.16
CA LYS A 112 -5.73 11.77 0.90
C LYS A 112 -6.21 11.92 -0.54
N LEU A 113 -6.32 10.82 -1.27
CA LEU A 113 -6.90 10.70 -2.59
C LEU A 113 -8.04 9.68 -2.51
N ASP A 114 -9.21 10.02 -3.02
CA ASP A 114 -10.36 9.13 -3.06
C ASP A 114 -10.33 8.29 -4.35
N PHE A 115 -10.86 7.07 -4.31
CA PHE A 115 -11.14 6.32 -5.54
C PHE A 115 -12.43 6.88 -6.15
N ASP A 116 -12.34 7.57 -7.29
CA ASP A 116 -13.50 8.10 -8.00
C ASP A 116 -14.54 7.00 -8.26
N GLU A 117 -15.71 7.08 -7.62
CA GLU A 117 -16.94 6.28 -7.78
C GLU A 117 -16.79 4.82 -8.25
N HIS A 118 -15.74 4.11 -7.82
CA HIS A 118 -15.53 2.72 -8.20
C HIS A 118 -16.32 1.83 -7.26
N GLU A 119 -17.34 1.14 -7.75
CA GLU A 119 -18.29 0.34 -6.94
C GLU A 119 -17.58 -0.60 -5.94
N GLU A 120 -16.44 -1.19 -6.34
CA GLU A 120 -15.67 -2.14 -5.52
C GLU A 120 -14.73 -1.49 -4.48
N PHE A 121 -14.45 -0.19 -4.60
CA PHE A 121 -13.52 0.56 -3.75
C PHE A 121 -14.14 1.79 -3.08
N THR A 122 -15.47 1.89 -3.06
CA THR A 122 -16.21 2.97 -2.38
C THR A 122 -15.87 3.14 -0.89
N TRP A 123 -15.27 2.11 -0.28
CA TRP A 123 -14.80 2.10 1.11
C TRP A 123 -13.34 2.56 1.28
N GLY A 124 -12.55 2.56 0.20
CA GLY A 124 -11.10 2.71 0.23
C GLY A 124 -10.64 4.13 -0.09
N VAL A 125 -9.47 4.49 0.44
CA VAL A 125 -8.77 5.76 0.17
C VAL A 125 -7.29 5.48 -0.02
N VAL A 126 -6.62 6.33 -0.78
CA VAL A 126 -5.17 6.30 -0.97
C VAL A 126 -4.54 7.46 -0.22
N PHE A 127 -3.65 7.17 0.71
CA PHE A 127 -2.78 8.17 1.32
C PHE A 127 -1.42 8.15 0.65
N VAL A 128 -0.95 9.29 0.16
CA VAL A 128 0.38 9.44 -0.45
C VAL A 128 1.19 10.45 0.34
N LYS A 129 2.43 10.09 0.70
CA LYS A 129 3.30 10.96 1.49
C LYS A 129 3.60 12.26 0.73
N LYS A 130 3.34 13.42 1.35
CA LYS A 130 3.53 14.76 0.74
C LYS A 130 4.95 14.96 0.21
N ALA A 131 5.94 14.41 0.89
CA ALA A 131 7.34 14.49 0.49
C ALA A 131 7.60 13.81 -0.87
N ALA A 132 6.90 12.71 -1.17
CA ALA A 132 7.05 12.00 -2.43
C ALA A 132 6.44 12.78 -3.61
N MET A 133 5.32 13.47 -3.38
CA MET A 133 4.69 14.31 -4.42
C MET A 133 5.57 15.51 -4.80
N ARG A 134 6.24 16.13 -3.83
CA ARG A 134 7.16 17.26 -4.08
C ARG A 134 8.36 16.88 -4.94
N GLN A 135 8.77 15.61 -4.94
CA GLN A 135 9.87 15.13 -5.80
C GLN A 135 9.43 14.95 -7.27
N VAL A 136 8.12 14.81 -7.53
CA VAL A 136 7.58 14.75 -8.89
C VAL A 136 7.62 16.12 -9.56
N ASP A 137 7.40 17.20 -8.80
CA ASP A 137 7.38 18.57 -9.30
C ASP A 137 8.77 19.21 -9.48
N GLN A 138 9.84 18.55 -9.01
CA GLN A 138 11.20 19.02 -9.26
C GLN A 138 11.76 18.40 -10.55
N PRO A 139 12.22 19.21 -11.52
CA PRO A 139 12.80 18.68 -12.75
C PRO A 139 14.02 17.81 -12.41
N ARG A 140 14.01 16.55 -12.88
CA ARG A 140 15.17 15.66 -12.73
C ARG A 140 16.37 16.31 -13.43
N HIS A 141 17.33 16.76 -12.64
CA HIS A 141 18.58 17.27 -13.16
C HIS A 141 19.37 16.07 -13.70
N THR A 142 19.44 15.93 -15.02
CA THR A 142 20.38 15.03 -15.68
C THR A 142 21.79 15.62 -15.55
N PRO A 143 22.76 14.92 -14.95
CA PRO A 143 24.16 15.30 -15.08
C PRO A 143 24.57 15.17 -16.56
N ASN A 144 25.23 16.20 -17.08
CA ASN A 144 25.90 16.19 -18.38
C ASN A 144 27.08 15.21 -18.39
#